data_AF-A0AA42QT90-F1
#
_entry.id   AF-A0AA42QT90-F1
#
_cell.length_a   1.000
_cell.length_b   1.000
_cell.length_c   1.000
_cell.angle_alpha   90.00
_cell.angle_beta   90.00
_cell.angle_gamma   90.00
#
_symmetry.space_group_name_H-M   'P 1'
#
loop_
_entity.id
_entity.type
_entity.pdbx_description
1 polymer ?
#
loop_
_entity_poly.entity_id
_entity_poly.type
_entity_poly.pdbx_seq_one_letter_code
_entity_poly.pdbx_strand_id
1 'polypeptide(L)'
;MTYIVIGIALILIIIFINKFYSYKNSMQLTLRPMKEWVILCKGVSSSEREAMCHALLEETSSMLEQSGVISKSDFKKLYTKPEIYYSNYVQITLLITHDKYFSQIQSRASYSDQQARLYLAHCFIVLYENGLGTGHGGEFYYGKDVFNLLGKVSSSVPSNTWDFQLN
;
A
#
# COMPACT_ATOMS: atom_id res chain seq x y z
N MET A 1 -42.22 -6.01 14.01
CA MET A 1 -41.16 -5.05 14.37
C MET A 1 -39.93 -5.77 14.92
N THR A 2 -40.02 -6.52 16.02
CA THR A 2 -38.89 -7.19 16.69
C THR A 2 -38.13 -8.18 15.78
N TYR A 3 -38.83 -9.03 15.03
CA TYR A 3 -38.19 -9.98 14.10
C TYR A 3 -37.45 -9.32 12.93
N ILE A 4 -37.91 -8.15 12.47
CA ILE A 4 -37.25 -7.38 11.41
C ILE A 4 -35.95 -6.77 11.94
N VAL A 5 -35.99 -6.21 13.16
CA VAL A 5 -34.79 -5.67 13.83
C VAL A 5 -33.75 -6.77 14.08
N ILE A 6 -34.19 -7.95 14.54
CA ILE A 6 -33.31 -9.11 14.73
C ILE A 6 -32.71 -9.57 13.40
N GLY A 7 -33.50 -9.63 12.32
CA GLY A 7 -33.02 -9.98 10.99
C GLY A 7 -31.95 -9.01 10.47
N ILE A 8 -32.18 -7.69 10.60
CA ILE A 8 -31.21 -6.66 10.21
C ILE A 8 -29.93 -6.78 11.04
N ALA A 9 -30.04 -6.99 12.35
CA ALA A 9 -28.89 -7.16 13.22
C ALA A 9 -28.04 -8.39 12.81
N LEU A 10 -28.67 -9.52 12.49
CA LEU A 10 -27.98 -10.72 12.02
C LEU A 10 -27.25 -10.49 10.69
N ILE A 11 -27.89 -9.80 9.73
CA ILE A 11 -27.26 -9.46 8.45
C ILE A 11 -26.02 -8.58 8.67
N LEU A 12 -26.11 -7.55 9.51
CA LEU A 12 -24.98 -6.68 9.84
C LEU A 12 -23.83 -7.46 10.49
N ILE A 13 -24.15 -8.39 11.40
CA ILE A 13 -23.15 -9.26 12.04
C ILE A 13 -22.45 -10.14 11.00
N ILE A 14 -23.19 -10.77 10.09
CA ILE A 14 -22.61 -11.61 9.03
C ILE A 14 -21.69 -10.79 8.12
N ILE A 15 -22.12 -9.60 7.71
CA ILE A 15 -21.29 -8.70 6.89
C ILE A 15 -20.02 -8.30 7.64
N PHE A 16 -20.13 -7.97 8.92
CA PHE A 16 -18.98 -7.59 9.75
C PHE A 16 -17.98 -8.74 9.90
N ILE A 17 -18.47 -9.95 10.21
CA ILE A 17 -17.64 -11.15 10.33
C ILE A 17 -16.90 -11.44 9.02
N ASN A 18 -17.59 -11.40 7.87
CA ASN A 18 -16.98 -11.61 6.57
C ASN A 18 -15.88 -10.59 6.26
N LYS A 19 -16.12 -9.30 6.55
CA LYS A 19 -15.11 -8.24 6.39
C LYS A 19 -13.91 -8.46 7.32
N PHE A 20 -14.15 -8.89 8.55
CA PHE A 20 -13.08 -9.14 9.52
C PHE A 20 -12.20 -10.33 9.12
N TYR A 21 -12.80 -11.44 8.66
CA TYR A 21 -12.04 -12.58 8.13
C TYR A 21 -11.26 -12.21 6.86
N SER A 22 -11.88 -11.45 5.96
CA SER A 22 -11.21 -10.93 4.76
C SER A 22 -9.99 -10.09 5.13
N TYR A 23 -10.12 -9.15 6.08
CA TYR A 23 -9.00 -8.33 6.54
C TYR A 23 -7.87 -9.16 7.18
N LYS A 24 -8.21 -10.12 8.06
CA LYS A 24 -7.21 -11.02 8.65
C LYS A 24 -6.46 -11.83 7.60
N ASN A 25 -7.17 -12.31 6.59
CA ASN A 25 -6.56 -13.02 5.47
C ASN A 25 -5.61 -12.10 4.70
N SER A 26 -6.05 -10.87 4.36
CA SER A 26 -5.21 -9.86 3.71
C SER A 26 -3.95 -9.53 4.49
N MET A 27 -4.04 -9.44 5.82
CA MET A 27 -2.89 -9.21 6.70
C MET A 27 -1.90 -10.38 6.67
N GLN A 28 -2.39 -11.64 6.66
CA GLN A 28 -1.51 -12.80 6.49
C GLN A 28 -0.83 -12.82 5.12
N LEU A 29 -1.52 -12.38 4.06
CA LEU A 29 -0.93 -12.31 2.73
C LEU A 29 0.30 -11.38 2.69
N THR A 30 0.37 -10.35 3.53
CA THR A 30 1.55 -9.45 3.60
C THR A 30 2.85 -10.14 3.99
N LEU A 31 2.77 -11.34 4.59
CA LEU A 31 3.92 -12.18 4.96
C LEU A 31 4.49 -12.95 3.77
N ARG A 32 3.74 -13.08 2.67
CA ARG A 32 4.22 -13.74 1.46
C ARG A 32 5.33 -12.90 0.81
N PRO A 33 6.26 -13.53 0.07
CA PRO A 33 7.24 -12.79 -0.71
C PRO A 33 6.59 -11.80 -1.67
N MET A 34 7.21 -10.63 -1.88
CA MET A 34 6.62 -9.54 -2.64
C MET A 34 6.21 -9.97 -4.05
N LYS A 35 7.07 -10.73 -4.75
CA LYS A 35 6.76 -11.29 -6.08
C LYS A 35 5.46 -12.10 -6.08
N GLU A 36 5.27 -12.97 -5.10
CA GLU A 36 4.06 -13.78 -4.98
C GLU A 36 2.84 -12.91 -4.63
N TRP A 37 3.01 -11.98 -3.70
CA TRP A 37 1.95 -11.06 -3.28
C TRP A 37 1.41 -10.24 -4.45
N VAL A 38 2.28 -9.72 -5.32
CA VAL A 38 1.87 -8.96 -6.52
C VAL A 38 1.07 -9.82 -7.49
N ILE A 39 1.46 -11.08 -7.70
CA ILE A 39 0.71 -12.02 -8.55
C ILE A 39 -0.69 -12.24 -7.99
N LEU A 40 -0.82 -12.47 -6.68
CA LEU A 40 -2.11 -12.64 -6.01
C LEU A 40 -2.97 -11.37 -6.10
N CYS A 41 -2.37 -10.21 -5.82
CA CYS A 41 -3.03 -8.89 -5.87
C CYS A 41 -3.65 -8.60 -7.26
N LYS A 42 -2.99 -9.05 -8.33
CA LYS A 42 -3.47 -8.91 -9.71
C LYS A 42 -4.67 -9.83 -10.00
N GLY A 43 -4.67 -11.05 -9.45
CA GLY A 43 -5.67 -12.09 -9.74
C GLY A 43 -6.99 -11.93 -8.99
N VAL A 44 -7.06 -11.10 -7.95
CA VAL A 44 -8.26 -10.90 -7.13
C VAL A 44 -9.17 -9.78 -7.65
N SER A 45 -10.39 -9.72 -7.13
CA SER A 45 -11.34 -8.65 -7.44
C SER A 45 -10.83 -7.28 -6.96
N SER A 46 -11.33 -6.19 -7.55
CA SER A 46 -11.00 -4.82 -7.13
C SER A 46 -11.21 -4.58 -5.62
N SER A 47 -12.28 -5.13 -5.04
CA SER A 47 -12.56 -4.98 -3.60
C SER A 47 -11.52 -5.70 -2.72
N GLU A 48 -11.18 -6.93 -3.07
CA GLU A 48 -10.15 -7.71 -2.37
C GLU A 48 -8.76 -7.10 -2.53
N ARG A 49 -8.48 -6.55 -3.72
CA ARG A 49 -7.24 -5.83 -4.00
C ARG A 49 -7.06 -4.63 -3.07
N GLU A 50 -8.09 -3.81 -2.90
CA GLU A 50 -8.07 -2.70 -1.96
C GLU A 50 -7.85 -3.18 -0.53
N ALA A 51 -8.51 -4.26 -0.11
CA ALA A 51 -8.31 -4.83 1.23
C ALA A 51 -6.87 -5.33 1.43
N MET A 52 -6.29 -5.99 0.41
CA MET A 52 -4.89 -6.42 0.41
C MET A 52 -3.92 -5.24 0.49
N CYS A 53 -4.10 -4.22 -0.34
CA CYS A 53 -3.23 -3.04 -0.37
C CYS A 53 -3.35 -2.22 0.92
N HIS A 54 -4.56 -2.07 1.46
CA HIS A 54 -4.80 -1.44 2.75
C HIS A 54 -4.05 -2.17 3.88
N ALA A 55 -4.19 -3.50 3.96
CA ALA A 55 -3.48 -4.29 4.96
C ALA A 55 -1.95 -4.18 4.80
N LEU A 56 -1.46 -4.15 3.56
CA LEU A 56 -0.04 -3.97 3.28
C LEU A 56 0.48 -2.60 3.76
N LEU A 57 -0.25 -1.52 3.50
CA LEU A 57 0.08 -0.17 3.96
C LEU A 57 0.04 -0.05 5.49
N GLU A 58 -0.96 -0.66 6.12
CA GLU A 58 -1.10 -0.70 7.57
C GLU A 58 0.11 -1.39 8.24
N GLU A 59 0.49 -2.58 7.75
CA GLU A 59 1.67 -3.30 8.25
C GLU A 59 2.97 -2.52 8.01
N THR A 60 3.10 -1.93 6.81
CA THR A 60 4.25 -1.11 6.43
C THR A 60 4.38 0.12 7.33
N SER A 61 3.28 0.77 7.69
CA SER A 61 3.27 1.94 8.58
C SER A 61 3.97 1.67 9.90
N SER A 62 3.79 0.45 10.44
CA SER A 62 4.40 0.04 11.70
C SER A 62 5.92 -0.02 11.60
N MET A 63 6.43 -0.45 10.45
CA MET A 63 7.87 -0.58 10.19
C MET A 63 8.52 0.78 9.95
N LEU A 64 7.82 1.69 9.26
CA LEU A 64 8.29 3.06 9.05
C LEU A 64 8.40 3.85 10.35
N GLU A 65 7.44 3.65 11.28
CA GLU A 65 7.50 4.26 12.60
C GLU A 65 8.68 3.72 13.42
N GLN A 66 8.87 2.39 13.44
CA GLN A 66 10.01 1.76 14.12
C GLN A 66 11.37 2.21 13.56
N SER A 67 11.42 2.55 12.27
CA SER A 67 12.62 3.05 11.59
C SER A 67 12.80 4.56 11.74
N GLY A 68 11.94 5.27 12.48
CA GLY A 68 12.04 6.71 12.72
C GLY A 68 11.71 7.59 11.51
N VAL A 69 11.07 7.03 10.47
CA VAL A 69 10.78 7.75 9.21
C VAL A 69 9.56 8.65 9.36
N ILE A 70 8.44 8.07 9.80
CA ILE A 70 7.15 8.76 9.95
C ILE A 70 6.28 8.01 10.96
N SER A 71 5.49 8.74 11.75
CA SER A 71 4.55 8.11 12.68
C SER A 71 3.45 7.35 11.91
N LYS A 72 2.90 6.28 12.49
CA LYS A 72 1.79 5.55 11.85
C LYS A 72 0.61 6.47 11.56
N SER A 73 0.29 7.37 12.50
CA SER A 73 -0.82 8.32 12.35
C SER A 73 -0.62 9.28 11.20
N ASP A 74 0.60 9.77 10.98
CA ASP A 74 0.86 10.69 9.88
C ASP A 74 0.93 9.96 8.55
N PHE A 75 1.51 8.76 8.52
CA PHE A 75 1.57 7.95 7.31
C PHE A 75 0.16 7.57 6.82
N LYS A 76 -0.74 7.18 7.73
CA LYS A 76 -2.15 6.88 7.40
C LYS A 76 -2.86 8.02 6.70
N LYS A 77 -2.64 9.27 7.12
CA LYS A 77 -3.27 10.46 6.51
C LYS A 77 -2.91 10.64 5.03
N LEU A 78 -1.80 10.04 4.58
CA LEU A 78 -1.31 10.20 3.21
C LEU A 78 -2.14 9.40 2.20
N TYR A 79 -2.64 8.23 2.60
CA TYR A 79 -3.32 7.29 1.71
C TYR A 79 -4.80 7.05 2.06
N THR A 80 -5.30 7.59 3.17
CA THR A 80 -6.72 7.48 3.58
C THR A 80 -7.60 8.61 3.05
N LYS A 81 -7.09 9.41 2.11
CA LYS A 81 -7.89 10.46 1.48
C LYS A 81 -8.93 9.84 0.53
N PRO A 82 -10.17 10.36 0.49
CA PRO A 82 -11.26 9.77 -0.32
C PRO A 82 -10.91 9.57 -1.80
N GLU A 83 -10.04 10.42 -2.35
CA GLU A 83 -9.60 10.41 -3.73
C GLU A 83 -8.46 9.42 -4.03
N ILE A 84 -7.96 8.70 -3.03
CA ILE A 84 -6.82 7.78 -3.17
C ILE A 84 -7.27 6.34 -2.99
N TYR A 85 -7.14 5.53 -4.05
CA TYR A 85 -7.18 4.08 -3.92
C TYR A 85 -5.87 3.57 -3.31
N TYR A 86 -5.97 2.63 -2.37
CA TYR A 86 -4.80 2.05 -1.70
C TYR A 86 -3.91 1.31 -2.70
N SER A 87 -4.53 0.63 -3.67
CA SER A 87 -3.81 -0.03 -4.76
C SER A 87 -2.97 0.96 -5.58
N ASN A 88 -3.53 2.12 -5.93
CA ASN A 88 -2.81 3.16 -6.67
C ASN A 88 -1.63 3.70 -5.86
N TYR A 89 -1.80 3.88 -4.55
CA TYR A 89 -0.72 4.35 -3.67
C TYR A 89 0.43 3.34 -3.61
N VAL A 90 0.13 2.06 -3.42
CA VAL A 90 1.14 0.99 -3.45
C VAL A 90 1.80 0.89 -4.83
N GLN A 91 1.01 0.86 -5.90
CA GLN A 91 1.51 0.65 -7.26
C GLN A 91 2.45 1.78 -7.70
N ILE A 92 2.08 3.04 -7.47
CA ILE A 92 2.91 4.18 -7.83
C ILE A 92 4.21 4.18 -7.03
N THR A 93 4.13 3.86 -5.74
CA THR A 93 5.33 3.72 -4.89
C THR A 93 6.27 2.68 -5.49
N LEU A 94 5.77 1.50 -5.84
CA LEU A 94 6.57 0.44 -6.46
C LEU A 94 7.13 0.86 -7.83
N LEU A 95 6.31 1.42 -8.71
CA LEU A 95 6.74 1.89 -10.04
C LEU A 95 7.89 2.88 -9.94
N ILE A 96 7.73 3.94 -9.13
CA ILE A 96 8.74 4.98 -9.00
C ILE A 96 10.03 4.42 -8.38
N THR A 97 9.88 3.58 -7.36
CA THR A 97 11.05 3.02 -6.68
C THR A 97 11.82 2.06 -7.60
N HIS A 98 11.11 1.24 -8.38
CA HIS A 98 11.76 0.35 -9.36
C HIS A 98 12.33 1.09 -10.56
N ASP A 99 11.71 2.17 -11.02
CA ASP A 99 12.22 2.96 -12.14
C ASP A 99 13.49 3.73 -11.75
N LYS A 100 13.49 4.40 -10.59
CA LYS A 100 14.58 5.31 -10.20
C LYS A 100 15.60 4.72 -9.24
N TYR A 101 15.20 3.75 -8.44
CA TYR A 101 16.00 3.26 -7.31
C TYR A 101 16.13 1.74 -7.24
N PHE A 102 16.05 1.05 -8.38
CA PHE A 102 16.10 -0.41 -8.44
C PHE A 102 17.32 -1.00 -7.73
N SER A 103 18.51 -0.46 -7.99
CA SER A 103 19.77 -0.98 -7.43
C SER A 103 19.86 -0.75 -5.91
N GLN A 104 19.40 0.40 -5.43
CA GLN A 104 19.34 0.70 -3.99
C GLN A 104 18.35 -0.22 -3.28
N ILE A 105 17.21 -0.52 -3.90
CA ILE A 105 16.27 -1.49 -3.35
C ILE A 105 16.84 -2.90 -3.38
N GLN A 106 17.39 -3.35 -4.51
CA GLN A 106 17.92 -4.71 -4.65
C GLN A 106 19.04 -5.00 -3.63
N SER A 107 19.86 -3.99 -3.30
CA SER A 107 20.90 -4.13 -2.26
C SER A 107 20.37 -4.22 -0.82
N ARG A 108 19.16 -3.71 -0.56
CA ARG A 108 18.50 -3.75 0.76
C ARG A 108 17.50 -4.89 0.90
N ALA A 109 16.89 -5.28 -0.21
CA ALA A 109 15.64 -6.00 -0.25
C ALA A 109 15.53 -6.82 -1.54
N SER A 110 15.47 -8.15 -1.41
CA SER A 110 15.17 -9.02 -2.55
C SER A 110 13.67 -9.00 -2.85
N TYR A 111 13.30 -8.61 -4.07
CA TYR A 111 11.89 -8.63 -4.52
C TYR A 111 11.30 -10.04 -4.53
N SER A 112 12.12 -11.06 -4.80
CA SER A 112 11.66 -12.45 -4.88
C SER A 112 11.42 -13.10 -3.52
N ASP A 113 12.18 -12.70 -2.50
CA ASP A 113 12.30 -13.50 -1.26
C ASP A 113 11.82 -12.76 -0.02
N GLN A 114 11.80 -11.42 -0.04
CA GLN A 114 11.40 -10.65 1.12
C GLN A 114 9.87 -10.50 1.22
N GLN A 115 9.37 -10.57 2.45
CA GLN A 115 7.95 -10.34 2.77
C GLN A 115 7.48 -9.01 2.19
N ALA A 116 6.30 -8.99 1.58
CA ALA A 116 5.75 -7.82 0.89
C ALA A 116 5.76 -6.55 1.75
N ARG A 117 5.38 -6.66 3.03
CA ARG A 117 5.38 -5.53 3.98
C ARG A 117 6.76 -4.93 4.24
N LEU A 118 7.79 -5.78 4.34
CA LEU A 118 9.16 -5.33 4.56
C LEU A 118 9.72 -4.72 3.28
N TYR A 119 9.44 -5.36 2.14
CA TYR A 119 9.84 -4.86 0.84
C TYR A 119 9.28 -3.45 0.57
N LEU A 120 7.98 -3.27 0.79
CA LEU A 120 7.33 -1.97 0.61
C LEU A 120 7.88 -0.93 1.61
N ALA A 121 8.17 -1.33 2.86
CA ALA A 121 8.83 -0.44 3.82
C ALA A 121 10.19 0.04 3.30
N HIS A 122 11.01 -0.84 2.72
CA HIS A 122 12.27 -0.45 2.10
C HIS A 122 12.07 0.50 0.92
N CYS A 123 11.02 0.33 0.10
CA CYS A 123 10.68 1.29 -0.95
C CYS A 123 10.45 2.69 -0.39
N PHE A 124 9.63 2.81 0.65
CA PHE A 124 9.37 4.10 1.30
C PHE A 124 10.63 4.68 1.96
N ILE A 125 11.48 3.87 2.60
CA ILE A 125 12.74 4.33 3.20
C ILE A 125 13.68 4.88 2.12
N VAL A 126 13.85 4.17 1.01
CA VAL A 126 14.71 4.63 -0.09
C VAL A 126 14.19 5.95 -0.67
N LEU A 127 12.88 6.06 -0.88
CA LEU A 127 12.25 7.30 -1.34
C LEU A 127 12.43 8.45 -0.33
N TYR A 128 12.31 8.17 0.96
CA TYR A 128 12.50 9.16 2.02
C TYR A 128 13.92 9.72 2.04
N GLU A 129 14.92 8.84 1.93
CA GLU A 129 16.35 9.19 2.00
C GLU A 129 16.86 9.86 0.73
N ASN A 130 16.44 9.38 -0.44
CA ASN A 130 16.97 9.84 -1.73
C ASN A 130 16.11 10.94 -2.35
N GLY A 131 14.89 11.11 -1.87
CA GLY A 131 13.93 12.07 -2.38
C GLY A 131 13.37 11.71 -3.75
N LEU A 132 12.67 12.64 -4.38
CA LEU A 132 12.10 12.48 -5.73
C LEU A 132 12.00 13.82 -6.45
N GLY A 133 12.64 13.92 -7.62
CA GLY A 133 12.51 15.06 -8.53
C GLY A 133 11.38 14.87 -9.56
N THR A 134 10.71 15.97 -9.91
CA THR A 134 9.61 16.00 -10.90
C THR A 134 10.06 16.11 -12.37
N GLY A 135 11.36 16.15 -12.66
CA GLY A 135 11.92 16.23 -14.01
C GLY A 135 12.92 17.38 -14.17
N HIS A 136 13.37 17.66 -15.39
CA HIS A 136 14.36 18.71 -15.68
C HIS A 136 13.84 20.09 -15.27
N GLY A 137 14.40 20.66 -14.19
CA GLY A 137 14.07 21.99 -13.65
C GLY A 137 12.88 22.03 -12.69
N GLY A 138 12.31 20.89 -12.32
CA GLY A 138 11.17 20.80 -11.41
C GLY A 138 11.54 20.80 -9.92
N GLU A 139 10.54 20.95 -9.06
CA GLU A 139 10.70 20.82 -7.61
C GLU A 139 11.21 19.42 -7.23
N PHE A 140 12.12 19.40 -6.26
CA PHE A 140 12.68 18.20 -5.69
C PHE A 140 12.16 18.04 -4.26
N TYR A 141 11.55 16.89 -3.98
CA TYR A 141 10.92 16.59 -2.69
C TYR A 141 11.81 15.65 -1.90
N TYR A 142 11.99 15.90 -0.60
CA TYR A 142 12.77 15.05 0.31
C TYR A 142 11.94 14.65 1.53
N GLY A 143 12.34 13.54 2.17
CA GLY A 143 11.72 13.10 3.41
C GLY A 143 10.21 12.88 3.26
N LYS A 144 9.43 13.47 4.18
CA LYS A 144 7.96 13.32 4.21
C LYS A 144 7.27 13.94 2.99
N ASP A 145 7.88 14.94 2.34
CA ASP A 145 7.26 15.62 1.20
C ASP A 145 7.17 14.72 -0.03
N VAL A 146 8.08 13.73 -0.14
CA VAL A 146 7.97 12.69 -1.18
C VAL A 146 6.68 11.91 -1.01
N PHE A 147 6.28 11.58 0.21
CA PHE A 147 5.07 10.80 0.43
C PHE A 147 3.79 11.60 0.16
N ASN A 148 3.83 12.92 0.40
CA ASN A 148 2.77 13.84 -0.03
C ASN A 148 2.67 13.89 -1.56
N LEU A 149 3.81 13.96 -2.26
CA LEU A 149 3.86 13.89 -3.71
C LEU A 149 3.28 12.57 -4.23
N LEU A 150 3.66 11.43 -3.64
CA LEU A 150 3.07 10.12 -3.97
C LEU A 150 1.54 10.17 -3.86
N GLY A 151 1.01 10.71 -2.76
CA GLY A 151 -0.44 10.83 -2.57
C GLY A 151 -1.12 11.68 -3.63
N LYS A 152 -0.49 12.80 -4.01
CA LYS A 152 -0.98 13.66 -5.10
C LYS A 152 -1.00 12.92 -6.44
N VAL A 153 0.07 12.20 -6.78
CA VAL A 153 0.13 11.41 -8.02
C VAL A 153 -0.91 10.29 -7.99
N SER A 154 -1.07 9.60 -6.86
CA SER A 154 -2.07 8.53 -6.72
C SER A 154 -3.50 9.00 -6.85
N SER A 155 -3.82 10.21 -6.37
CA SER A 155 -5.14 10.82 -6.55
C SER A 155 -5.48 11.17 -8.00
N SER A 156 -4.47 11.30 -8.86
CA SER A 156 -4.67 11.60 -10.30
C SER A 156 -5.00 10.38 -11.14
N VAL A 157 -4.89 9.16 -10.58
CA VAL A 157 -5.21 7.91 -11.28
C VAL A 157 -6.68 7.57 -11.03
N PRO A 158 -7.55 7.62 -12.06
CA PRO A 158 -9.01 7.63 -11.88
C PRO A 158 -9.62 6.27 -11.54
N SER A 159 -8.85 5.17 -11.62
CA SER A 159 -9.31 3.81 -11.42
C SER A 159 -8.30 2.98 -10.64
N ASN A 160 -8.75 1.92 -9.96
CA ASN A 160 -7.89 0.96 -9.25
C ASN A 160 -7.29 -0.12 -10.18
N THR A 161 -6.76 0.33 -11.31
CA THR A 161 -6.07 -0.54 -12.28
C THR A 161 -4.75 -1.01 -11.69
N TRP A 162 -4.42 -2.29 -11.85
CA TRP A 162 -3.15 -2.85 -11.38
C TRP A 162 -2.32 -3.34 -12.56
N ASP A 163 -1.34 -2.55 -12.95
CA ASP A 163 -0.51 -2.81 -14.14
C ASP A 163 0.97 -3.03 -13.81
N PHE A 164 1.33 -2.97 -12.53
CA PHE A 164 2.70 -3.19 -12.11
C PHE A 164 3.13 -4.64 -12.32
N GLN A 165 4.26 -4.79 -13.03
CA GLN A 165 4.91 -6.06 -13.31
C GLN A 165 6.42 -5.88 -13.20
N LEU A 166 7.06 -6.86 -12.57
CA LEU A 166 8.50 -7.01 -12.59
C LEU A 166 8.82 -8.25 -13.40
N ASN A 167 9.57 -8.03 -14.48
CA ASN A 167 10.22 -9.09 -15.23
C ASN A 167 11.49 -9.51 -14.51
#